data_AF-A0A3E1KGY1-F1
#
_entry.id   AF-A0A3E1KGY1-F1
#
_cell.length_a   1.000
_cell.length_b   1.000
_cell.length_c   1.000
_cell.angle_alpha   90.00
_cell.angle_beta   90.00
_cell.angle_gamma   90.00
#
_symmetry.space_group_name_H-M   'P 1'
#
loop_
_entity.id
_entity.type
_entity.pdbx_description
1 polymer ?
#
loop_
_entity_poly.entity_id
_entity_poly.type
_entity_poly.pdbx_seq_one_letter_code
_entity_poly.pdbx_strand_id
1 'polypeptide(L)'
;MSCVGQGLDRWADAGALLDPDASKTGIAERKWALAAIAAVVMQTQALSNHRFELSQASRTWLAQLAQQVIADHTPRRKASFAHFNNHDYWAAWAIAATGMAIGQQDHIDWADVALRRALTEQVRYSATGDYAYLPLGLAQDSPPDRRKACEHTQSFGISLHRVREIPIEPSAAPPHSAGMNTHSQLVGALVKGMRRAESARTASIAYSAGLAEQTRIGFATADDADKVLEMFALEPAQIREFGLIGVEELGEAVCHAWSINAGELERVVQWFRAPRVEFVGKHCSELIRAGRIGPVLTMAREHALLRHR
;
A
#
# COMPACT_ATOMS: atom_id res chain seq x y z
N MET A 1 5.03 -6.22 -26.59
CA MET A 1 3.71 -6.43 -25.94
C MET A 1 2.97 -7.68 -26.42
N SER A 2 3.27 -8.23 -27.62
CA SER A 2 2.64 -9.48 -28.09
C SER A 2 2.90 -10.69 -27.18
N CYS A 3 4.02 -10.74 -26.47
CA CYS A 3 4.36 -11.85 -25.56
C CYS A 3 3.40 -11.98 -24.37
N VAL A 4 2.94 -10.87 -23.78
CA VAL A 4 1.99 -10.90 -22.65
C VAL A 4 0.64 -11.43 -23.11
N GLY A 5 0.08 -10.88 -24.20
CA GLY A 5 -1.20 -11.33 -24.75
C GLY A 5 -1.19 -12.82 -25.12
N GLN A 6 -0.17 -13.27 -25.86
CA GLN A 6 -0.04 -14.68 -26.24
C GLN A 6 0.13 -15.62 -25.04
N GLY A 7 0.80 -15.17 -23.98
CA GLY A 7 0.93 -15.94 -22.74
C GLY A 7 -0.43 -16.14 -22.06
N LEU A 8 -1.22 -15.07 -21.96
CA LEU A 8 -2.56 -15.11 -21.37
C LEU A 8 -3.51 -15.97 -22.20
N ASP A 9 -3.46 -15.88 -23.53
CA ASP A 9 -4.30 -16.69 -24.41
C ASP A 9 -4.04 -18.20 -24.21
N ARG A 10 -2.78 -18.63 -24.10
CA ARG A 10 -2.47 -20.04 -23.83
C ARG A 10 -3.00 -20.53 -22.48
N TRP A 11 -2.97 -19.67 -21.46
CA TRP A 11 -3.51 -20.00 -20.14
C TRP A 11 -5.03 -20.07 -20.17
N ALA A 12 -5.67 -19.16 -20.91
CA ALA A 12 -7.11 -19.17 -21.14
C ALA A 12 -7.56 -20.43 -21.87
N ASP A 13 -6.88 -20.79 -22.97
CA ASP A 13 -7.17 -22.00 -23.76
C ASP A 13 -7.04 -23.28 -22.93
N ALA A 14 -6.07 -23.31 -22.00
CA ALA A 14 -5.87 -24.44 -21.10
C ALA A 14 -6.84 -24.47 -19.90
N GLY A 15 -7.67 -23.44 -19.71
CA GLY A 15 -8.49 -23.30 -18.51
C GLY A 15 -7.66 -23.25 -17.23
N ALA A 16 -6.46 -22.67 -17.28
CA ALA A 16 -5.50 -22.72 -16.19
C ALA A 16 -6.10 -22.16 -14.89
N LEU A 17 -5.81 -22.84 -13.77
CA LEU A 17 -6.25 -22.49 -12.41
C LEU A 17 -7.77 -22.53 -12.16
N LEU A 18 -8.59 -23.00 -13.10
CA LEU A 18 -10.06 -23.05 -12.96
C LEU A 18 -10.61 -24.28 -12.21
N ASP A 19 -9.78 -25.25 -11.82
CA ASP A 19 -10.25 -26.48 -11.17
C ASP A 19 -11.00 -26.18 -9.84
N PRO A 20 -12.32 -26.42 -9.74
CA PRO A 20 -13.07 -26.09 -8.53
C PRO A 20 -12.67 -26.95 -7.31
N ASP A 21 -12.05 -28.11 -7.50
CA ASP A 21 -11.61 -29.02 -6.42
C ASP A 21 -10.14 -28.80 -6.03
N ALA A 22 -9.73 -27.53 -5.98
CA ALA A 22 -8.37 -27.17 -5.59
C ALA A 22 -8.15 -27.35 -4.09
N SER A 23 -6.95 -27.84 -3.73
CA SER A 23 -6.49 -27.85 -2.33
C SER A 23 -6.46 -26.43 -1.73
N LYS A 24 -6.38 -26.31 -0.40
CA LYS A 24 -6.25 -25.00 0.27
C LYS A 24 -5.06 -24.18 -0.25
N THR A 25 -3.95 -24.86 -0.57
CA THR A 25 -2.78 -24.21 -1.20
C THR A 25 -3.10 -23.81 -2.63
N GLY A 26 -3.78 -24.65 -3.41
CA GLY A 26 -4.24 -24.30 -4.77
C GLY A 26 -5.18 -23.09 -4.82
N ILE A 27 -6.10 -22.97 -3.86
CA ILE A 27 -6.97 -21.78 -3.71
C ILE A 27 -6.14 -20.52 -3.39
N ALA A 28 -5.09 -20.64 -2.58
CA ALA A 28 -4.19 -19.53 -2.30
C ALA A 28 -3.38 -19.12 -3.55
N GLU A 29 -2.80 -20.09 -4.25
CA GLU A 29 -2.06 -19.84 -5.50
C GLU A 29 -2.96 -19.20 -6.57
N ARG A 30 -4.21 -19.65 -6.70
CA ARG A 30 -5.20 -19.06 -7.63
C ARG A 30 -5.35 -17.56 -7.41
N LYS A 31 -5.59 -17.11 -6.17
CA LYS A 31 -5.78 -15.68 -5.90
C LYS A 31 -4.50 -14.87 -6.08
N TRP A 32 -3.33 -15.43 -5.76
CA TRP A 32 -2.06 -14.72 -5.92
C TRP A 32 -1.68 -14.59 -7.40
N ALA A 33 -1.84 -15.66 -8.17
CA ALA A 33 -1.66 -15.64 -9.62
C ALA A 33 -2.63 -14.64 -10.27
N LEU A 34 -3.91 -14.66 -9.91
CA LEU A 34 -4.90 -13.72 -10.43
C LEU A 34 -4.51 -12.26 -10.13
N ALA A 35 -4.09 -11.96 -8.90
CA ALA A 35 -3.63 -10.63 -8.52
C ALA A 35 -2.41 -10.17 -9.34
N ALA A 36 -1.41 -11.05 -9.51
CA ALA A 36 -0.21 -10.74 -10.27
C ALA A 36 -0.52 -10.52 -11.76
N ILE A 37 -1.35 -11.38 -12.35
CA ILE A 37 -1.78 -11.27 -13.75
C ILE A 37 -2.54 -9.97 -13.96
N ALA A 38 -3.53 -9.67 -13.12
CA ALA A 38 -4.32 -8.45 -13.22
C ALA A 38 -3.45 -7.18 -13.12
N ALA A 39 -2.48 -7.16 -12.20
CA ALA A 39 -1.54 -6.04 -12.08
C ALA A 39 -0.69 -5.85 -13.34
N VAL A 40 -0.17 -6.94 -13.92
CA VAL A 40 0.61 -6.88 -15.18
C VAL A 40 -0.27 -6.43 -16.35
N VAL A 41 -1.52 -6.89 -16.43
CA VAL A 41 -2.47 -6.44 -17.46
C VAL A 41 -2.72 -4.95 -17.33
N MET A 42 -3.07 -4.46 -16.15
CA MET A 42 -3.31 -3.03 -15.90
C MET A 42 -2.08 -2.18 -16.23
N GLN A 43 -0.89 -2.62 -15.80
CA GLN A 43 0.35 -1.94 -16.10
C GLN A 43 0.63 -1.92 -17.61
N THR A 44 0.38 -3.02 -18.31
CA THR A 44 0.55 -3.11 -19.77
C THR A 44 -0.44 -2.19 -20.48
N GLN A 45 -1.71 -2.18 -20.06
CA GLN A 45 -2.72 -1.25 -20.58
C GLN A 45 -2.25 0.20 -20.40
N ALA A 46 -1.86 0.60 -19.19
CA ALA A 46 -1.39 1.95 -18.90
C ALA A 46 -0.13 2.34 -19.71
N LEU A 47 0.91 1.50 -19.71
CA LEU A 47 2.16 1.76 -20.43
C LEU A 47 1.98 1.75 -21.95
N SER A 48 0.94 1.10 -22.44
CA SER A 48 0.57 1.10 -23.86
C SER A 48 -0.29 2.28 -24.29
N ASN A 49 -0.61 3.21 -23.38
CA ASN A 49 -1.67 4.22 -23.54
C ASN A 49 -2.99 3.58 -23.99
N HIS A 50 -3.37 2.49 -23.32
CA HIS A 50 -4.58 1.70 -23.59
C HIS A 50 -4.69 1.12 -25.01
N ARG A 51 -3.56 0.91 -25.70
CA ARG A 51 -3.55 0.20 -27.00
C ARG A 51 -3.47 -1.31 -26.85
N PHE A 52 -2.99 -1.80 -25.70
CA PHE A 52 -3.03 -3.22 -25.38
C PHE A 52 -4.44 -3.62 -24.95
N GLU A 53 -5.05 -4.50 -25.74
CA GLU A 53 -6.35 -5.08 -25.47
C GLU A 53 -6.21 -6.58 -25.25
N LEU A 54 -6.88 -7.09 -24.21
CA LEU A 54 -7.00 -8.52 -24.01
C LEU A 54 -7.90 -9.13 -25.08
N SER A 55 -7.56 -10.33 -25.55
CA SER A 55 -8.45 -11.13 -26.37
C SER A 55 -9.75 -11.45 -25.61
N GLN A 56 -10.80 -11.80 -26.35
CA GLN A 56 -12.05 -12.22 -25.72
C GLN A 56 -11.86 -13.48 -24.86
N ALA A 57 -11.03 -14.42 -25.31
CA ALA A 57 -10.72 -15.64 -24.55
C ALA A 57 -10.04 -15.31 -23.21
N SER A 58 -9.01 -14.46 -23.24
CA SER A 58 -8.31 -13.99 -22.04
C SER A 58 -9.25 -13.22 -21.09
N ARG A 59 -10.12 -12.35 -21.60
CA ARG A 59 -11.12 -11.62 -20.79
C ARG A 59 -12.10 -12.57 -20.11
N THR A 60 -12.64 -13.54 -20.85
CA THR A 60 -13.57 -14.54 -20.31
C THR A 60 -12.91 -15.41 -19.25
N TRP A 61 -11.68 -15.87 -19.49
CA TRP A 61 -10.93 -16.68 -18.54
C TRP A 61 -10.63 -15.93 -17.23
N LEU A 62 -10.18 -14.67 -17.31
CA LEU A 62 -9.97 -13.83 -16.12
C LEU A 62 -11.27 -13.62 -15.33
N ALA A 63 -12.39 -13.42 -16.03
CA ALA A 63 -13.69 -13.32 -15.37
C ALA A 63 -14.07 -14.63 -14.65
N GLN A 64 -13.83 -15.78 -15.26
CA GLN A 64 -14.08 -17.09 -14.64
C GLN A 64 -13.20 -17.33 -13.42
N LEU A 65 -11.91 -16.99 -13.49
CA LEU A 65 -11.01 -17.06 -12.33
C LEU A 65 -11.45 -16.16 -11.19
N ALA A 66 -11.87 -14.93 -11.51
CA ALA A 66 -12.42 -14.02 -10.51
C ALA A 66 -13.68 -14.62 -9.84
N GLN A 67 -14.61 -15.19 -10.62
CA GLN A 67 -15.78 -15.85 -10.07
C GLN A 67 -15.42 -17.04 -9.18
N GLN A 68 -14.40 -17.82 -9.55
CA GLN A 68 -13.92 -18.92 -8.73
C GLN A 68 -13.31 -18.42 -7.40
N VAL A 69 -12.47 -17.38 -7.43
CA VAL A 69 -11.92 -16.77 -6.20
C VAL A 69 -13.02 -16.18 -5.32
N ILE A 70 -14.05 -15.57 -5.93
CA ILE A 70 -15.25 -15.11 -5.23
C ILE A 70 -15.96 -16.27 -4.54
N ALA A 71 -16.18 -17.38 -5.23
CA ALA A 71 -16.81 -18.58 -4.67
C ALA A 71 -16.00 -19.15 -3.49
N ASP A 72 -14.68 -19.25 -3.65
CA ASP A 72 -13.76 -19.76 -2.62
C ASP A 72 -13.79 -18.91 -1.32
N HIS A 73 -14.02 -17.60 -1.44
CA HIS A 73 -13.89 -16.65 -0.32
C HIS A 73 -15.24 -16.12 0.21
N THR A 74 -16.33 -16.23 -0.54
CA THR A 74 -17.66 -15.79 -0.08
C THR A 74 -18.11 -16.46 1.22
N PRO A 75 -17.91 -17.77 1.46
CA PRO A 75 -18.25 -18.39 2.74
C PRO A 75 -17.51 -17.78 3.94
N ARG A 76 -16.29 -17.27 3.71
CA ARG A 76 -15.43 -16.63 4.73
C ARG A 76 -15.85 -15.19 5.06
N ARG A 77 -16.77 -14.62 4.27
CA ARG A 77 -17.28 -13.25 4.47
C ARG A 77 -18.46 -13.16 5.45
N LYS A 78 -19.05 -14.28 5.86
CA LYS A 78 -20.14 -14.29 6.84
C LYS A 78 -19.67 -13.67 8.16
N ALA A 79 -20.56 -12.91 8.83
CA ALA A 79 -20.23 -12.26 10.10
C ALA A 79 -19.76 -13.25 11.18
N SER A 80 -20.28 -14.47 11.15
CA SER A 80 -19.91 -15.57 12.05
C SER A 80 -18.56 -16.23 11.74
N PHE A 81 -17.89 -15.86 10.65
CA PHE A 81 -16.61 -16.47 10.30
C PHE A 81 -15.46 -15.86 11.12
N ALA A 82 -14.88 -16.67 12.01
CA ALA A 82 -13.88 -16.22 12.98
C ALA A 82 -12.50 -15.87 12.37
N HIS A 83 -12.20 -16.33 11.16
CA HIS A 83 -10.84 -16.27 10.59
C HIS A 83 -10.72 -15.35 9.36
N PHE A 84 -11.43 -14.22 9.38
CA PHE A 84 -11.30 -13.18 8.35
C PHE A 84 -9.93 -12.48 8.49
N ASN A 85 -9.00 -12.76 7.58
CA ASN A 85 -7.57 -12.41 7.71
C ASN A 85 -6.94 -12.02 6.37
N ASN A 86 -5.62 -12.02 6.29
CA ASN A 86 -4.86 -11.62 5.10
C ASN A 86 -5.32 -12.32 3.79
N HIS A 87 -5.77 -13.57 3.86
CA HIS A 87 -6.21 -14.30 2.67
C HIS A 87 -7.47 -13.67 2.06
N ASP A 88 -8.34 -13.08 2.88
CA ASP A 88 -9.56 -12.40 2.43
C ASP A 88 -9.23 -11.04 1.80
N TYR A 89 -8.24 -10.32 2.33
CA TYR A 89 -7.83 -9.03 1.78
C TYR A 89 -7.09 -9.22 0.45
N TRP A 90 -6.25 -10.26 0.36
CA TRP A 90 -5.61 -10.66 -0.90
C TRP A 90 -6.62 -11.10 -1.95
N ALA A 91 -7.68 -11.81 -1.56
CA ALA A 91 -8.77 -12.15 -2.47
C ALA A 91 -9.48 -10.89 -2.96
N ALA A 92 -9.85 -9.98 -2.06
CA ALA A 92 -10.50 -8.73 -2.43
C ALA A 92 -9.64 -7.88 -3.38
N TRP A 93 -8.33 -7.79 -3.15
CA TRP A 93 -7.40 -7.15 -4.08
C TRP A 93 -7.39 -7.82 -5.46
N ALA A 94 -7.26 -9.15 -5.52
CA ALA A 94 -7.25 -9.89 -6.77
C ALA A 94 -8.52 -9.63 -7.59
N ILE A 95 -9.68 -9.61 -6.94
CA ILE A 95 -10.98 -9.33 -7.57
C ILE A 95 -11.07 -7.87 -8.03
N ALA A 96 -10.72 -6.89 -7.19
CA ALA A 96 -10.74 -5.48 -7.57
C ALA A 96 -9.82 -5.18 -8.76
N ALA A 97 -8.58 -5.68 -8.72
CA ALA A 97 -7.61 -5.51 -9.80
C ALA A 97 -8.10 -6.16 -11.10
N THR A 98 -8.70 -7.35 -11.02
CA THR A 98 -9.29 -8.01 -12.20
C THR A 98 -10.46 -7.20 -12.75
N GLY A 99 -11.37 -6.75 -11.87
CA GLY A 99 -12.50 -5.90 -12.25
C GLY A 99 -12.07 -4.63 -12.99
N MET A 100 -11.02 -3.95 -12.51
CA MET A 100 -10.43 -2.80 -13.21
C MET A 100 -9.81 -3.20 -14.56
N ALA A 101 -9.07 -4.32 -14.61
CA ALA A 101 -8.38 -4.78 -15.82
C ALA A 101 -9.34 -5.15 -16.96
N ILE A 102 -10.50 -5.74 -16.65
CA ILE A 102 -11.48 -6.21 -17.63
C ILE A 102 -12.76 -5.36 -17.73
N GLY A 103 -12.89 -4.33 -16.89
CA GLY A 103 -14.06 -3.43 -16.87
C GLY A 103 -15.32 -4.02 -16.24
N GLN A 104 -15.19 -4.83 -15.19
CA GLN A 104 -16.34 -5.43 -14.48
C GLN A 104 -16.58 -4.77 -13.11
N GLN A 105 -17.64 -3.98 -13.03
CA GLN A 105 -18.02 -3.25 -11.81
C GLN A 105 -18.43 -4.18 -10.66
N ASP A 106 -19.16 -5.26 -10.93
CA ASP A 106 -19.60 -6.22 -9.91
C ASP A 106 -18.43 -6.82 -9.11
N HIS A 107 -17.27 -6.98 -9.76
CA HIS A 107 -16.04 -7.43 -9.09
C HIS A 107 -15.52 -6.35 -8.14
N ILE A 108 -15.50 -5.10 -8.57
CA ILE A 108 -15.08 -3.96 -7.75
C ILE A 108 -16.00 -3.83 -6.53
N ASP A 109 -17.31 -3.92 -6.73
CA ASP A 109 -18.31 -3.83 -5.66
C ASP A 109 -18.19 -4.99 -4.66
N TRP A 110 -17.96 -6.22 -5.17
CA TRP A 110 -17.72 -7.37 -4.31
C TRP A 110 -16.48 -7.17 -3.42
N ALA A 111 -15.41 -6.62 -3.99
CA ALA A 111 -14.16 -6.37 -3.29
C ALA A 111 -14.27 -5.23 -2.28
N ASP A 112 -14.97 -4.14 -2.60
CA ASP A 112 -15.12 -2.96 -1.73
C ASP A 112 -15.64 -3.36 -0.34
N VAL A 113 -16.65 -4.23 -0.28
CA VAL A 113 -17.20 -4.69 1.01
C VAL A 113 -16.15 -5.43 1.85
N ALA A 114 -15.34 -6.31 1.23
CA ALA A 114 -14.30 -7.05 1.94
C ALA A 114 -13.15 -6.12 2.40
N LEU A 115 -12.80 -5.14 1.58
CA LEU A 115 -11.77 -4.15 1.87
C LEU A 115 -12.20 -3.20 2.99
N ARG A 116 -13.44 -2.72 2.96
CA ARG A 116 -14.02 -1.92 4.06
C ARG A 116 -14.01 -2.68 5.36
N ARG A 117 -14.48 -3.94 5.34
CA ARG A 117 -14.46 -4.81 6.52
C ARG A 117 -13.05 -4.96 7.10
N ALA A 118 -12.04 -5.13 6.25
CA ALA A 118 -10.65 -5.19 6.68
C ALA A 118 -10.20 -3.90 7.36
N LEU A 119 -10.53 -2.74 6.80
CA LEU A 119 -10.12 -1.44 7.31
C LEU A 119 -10.90 -1.01 8.57
N THR A 120 -12.17 -1.40 8.72
CA THR A 120 -13.03 -0.96 9.83
C THR A 120 -13.12 -1.97 10.98
N GLU A 121 -13.18 -3.28 10.69
CA GLU A 121 -13.44 -4.29 11.72
C GLU A 121 -12.19 -5.00 12.22
N GLN A 122 -11.10 -5.00 11.44
CA GLN A 122 -9.87 -5.73 11.79
C GLN A 122 -8.77 -4.81 12.30
N VAL A 123 -8.81 -3.52 11.99
CA VAL A 123 -7.88 -2.55 12.57
C VAL A 123 -8.21 -2.38 14.05
N ARG A 124 -7.24 -2.66 14.92
CA ARG A 124 -7.26 -2.32 16.34
C ARG A 124 -6.26 -1.22 16.58
N TYR A 125 -6.60 -0.31 17.48
CA TYR A 125 -5.67 0.70 17.95
C TYR A 125 -5.00 0.18 19.22
N SER A 126 -3.72 0.52 19.37
CA SER A 126 -3.02 0.39 20.65
C SER A 126 -3.78 1.13 21.75
N ALA A 127 -3.57 0.75 23.01
CA ALA A 127 -4.26 1.37 24.15
C ALA A 127 -4.04 2.89 24.23
N THR A 128 -2.91 3.39 23.71
CA THR A 128 -2.57 4.81 23.64
C THR A 128 -2.98 5.48 22.33
N GLY A 129 -3.44 4.71 21.34
CA GLY A 129 -3.85 5.20 20.01
C GLY A 129 -2.69 5.50 19.06
N ASP A 130 -1.43 5.30 19.47
CA ASP A 130 -0.24 5.70 18.69
C ASP A 130 0.04 4.83 17.46
N TYR A 131 -0.46 3.59 17.46
CA TYR A 131 -0.39 2.70 16.30
C TYR A 131 -1.66 1.86 16.16
N ALA A 132 -1.89 1.39 14.94
CA ALA A 132 -2.97 0.49 14.58
C ALA A 132 -2.42 -0.84 14.05
N TYR A 133 -3.09 -1.94 14.35
CA TYR A 133 -2.64 -3.29 14.00
C TYR A 133 -3.80 -4.22 13.63
N LEU A 134 -3.47 -5.32 12.95
CA LEU A 134 -4.41 -6.39 12.58
C LEU A 134 -4.20 -7.59 13.53
N PRO A 135 -5.14 -7.91 14.45
CA PRO A 135 -4.94 -8.90 15.51
C PRO A 135 -4.60 -10.30 15.01
N LEU A 136 -5.30 -10.76 13.96
CA LEU A 136 -5.08 -12.07 13.34
C LEU A 136 -3.77 -12.14 12.53
N GLY A 137 -3.16 -10.99 12.24
CA GLY A 137 -1.83 -10.89 11.64
C GLY A 137 -0.69 -10.95 12.66
N LEU A 138 -0.99 -10.78 13.96
CA LEU A 138 -0.01 -10.74 15.05
C LEU A 138 -0.07 -11.95 15.98
N ALA A 139 -0.84 -12.99 15.64
CA ALA A 139 -0.96 -14.18 16.48
C ALA A 139 0.43 -14.76 16.84
N GLN A 140 0.77 -14.70 18.13
CA GLN A 140 2.10 -15.00 18.71
C GLN A 140 2.64 -16.40 18.36
N ASP A 141 1.77 -17.33 17.94
CA ASP A 141 2.10 -18.73 17.68
C ASP A 141 2.29 -19.09 16.19
N SER A 142 2.27 -18.11 15.28
CA SER A 142 2.43 -18.43 13.84
C SER A 142 3.91 -18.62 13.45
N PRO A 143 4.26 -19.67 12.67
CA PRO A 143 5.63 -19.90 12.20
C PRO A 143 6.14 -18.72 11.33
N PRO A 144 7.46 -18.48 11.28
CA PRO A 144 8.07 -17.25 10.79
C PRO A 144 7.66 -16.81 9.36
N ASP A 145 7.28 -17.74 8.48
CA ASP A 145 6.81 -17.43 7.12
C ASP A 145 5.42 -16.78 7.06
N ARG A 146 4.52 -17.04 8.02
CA ARG A 146 3.21 -16.38 8.08
C ARG A 146 3.29 -14.93 8.57
N ARG A 147 4.38 -14.55 9.24
CA ARG A 147 4.61 -13.19 9.75
C ARG A 147 5.08 -12.21 8.66
N LYS A 148 5.88 -12.66 7.68
CA LYS A 148 6.28 -11.86 6.50
C LYS A 148 5.10 -11.42 5.65
N ALA A 149 4.07 -12.27 5.54
CA ALA A 149 2.83 -11.91 4.86
C ALA A 149 2.13 -10.71 5.52
N CYS A 150 2.36 -10.46 6.81
CA CYS A 150 1.73 -9.39 7.58
C CYS A 150 2.28 -7.99 7.23
N GLU A 151 3.59 -7.86 6.99
CA GLU A 151 4.21 -6.59 6.56
C GLU A 151 3.80 -6.18 5.14
N HIS A 152 3.68 -7.16 4.23
CA HIS A 152 3.03 -6.94 2.94
C HIS A 152 1.56 -6.57 3.15
N THR A 153 0.80 -7.32 3.95
CA THR A 153 -0.64 -7.04 4.14
C THR A 153 -0.90 -5.66 4.77
N GLN A 154 -0.06 -5.18 5.69
CA GLN A 154 -0.14 -3.85 6.29
C GLN A 154 0.32 -2.74 5.33
N SER A 155 1.40 -2.94 4.57
CA SER A 155 1.86 -1.95 3.57
C SER A 155 0.92 -1.86 2.36
N PHE A 156 0.27 -2.96 1.96
CA PHE A 156 -0.68 -2.99 0.85
C PHE A 156 -2.10 -2.57 1.26
N GLY A 157 -2.47 -2.74 2.53
CA GLY A 157 -3.65 -2.10 3.14
C GLY A 157 -3.66 -0.58 2.97
N ILE A 158 -2.47 0.05 2.94
CA ILE A 158 -2.29 1.49 2.69
C ILE A 158 -2.46 1.83 1.20
N SER A 159 -2.08 0.94 0.26
CA SER A 159 -2.28 1.14 -1.19
C SER A 159 -3.76 1.24 -1.60
N LEU A 160 -4.69 0.73 -0.77
CA LEU A 160 -6.13 0.85 -0.99
C LEU A 160 -6.67 2.28 -0.90
N HIS A 161 -5.97 3.18 -0.20
CA HIS A 161 -6.33 4.60 -0.20
C HIS A 161 -6.22 5.23 -1.59
N ARG A 162 -5.38 4.67 -2.48
CA ARG A 162 -5.12 5.18 -3.83
C ARG A 162 -6.12 4.69 -4.89
N VAL A 163 -6.91 3.65 -4.59
CA VAL A 163 -7.99 3.16 -5.49
C VAL A 163 -9.14 4.18 -5.58
N ARG A 164 -9.29 5.06 -4.59
CA ARG A 164 -10.26 6.17 -4.61
C ARG A 164 -9.88 7.37 -5.50
N GLU A 165 -8.69 7.39 -6.09
CA GLU A 165 -8.19 8.52 -6.89
C GLU A 165 -8.39 8.34 -8.41
N ILE A 166 -9.07 7.27 -8.86
CA ILE A 166 -9.56 7.20 -10.23
C ILE A 166 -10.76 8.16 -10.35
N PRO A 167 -10.72 9.18 -11.23
CA PRO A 167 -11.77 10.19 -11.28
C PRO A 167 -13.09 9.54 -11.75
N ILE A 168 -14.06 9.46 -10.85
CA ILE A 168 -15.48 9.42 -11.21
C ILE A 168 -15.89 10.89 -11.30
N GLU A 169 -16.48 11.32 -12.42
CA GLU A 169 -16.89 12.71 -12.62
C GLU A 169 -17.64 13.27 -11.41
N PRO A 170 -17.29 14.46 -10.90
CA PRO A 170 -17.84 14.97 -9.65
C PRO A 170 -19.25 15.51 -9.87
N SER A 171 -20.23 14.87 -9.23
CA SER A 171 -21.51 15.53 -8.94
C SER A 171 -21.26 16.69 -7.97
N ALA A 172 -21.67 17.89 -8.37
CA ALA A 172 -21.45 19.14 -7.68
C ALA A 172 -21.94 19.12 -6.22
N ALA A 173 -21.00 19.28 -5.28
CA ALA A 173 -21.26 19.69 -3.90
C ALA A 173 -20.73 21.12 -3.70
N PRO A 174 -21.39 21.96 -2.88
CA PRO A 174 -21.07 23.38 -2.77
C PRO A 174 -19.73 23.61 -2.05
N PRO A 175 -19.07 24.76 -2.30
CA PRO A 175 -17.72 25.01 -1.81
C PRO A 175 -17.72 25.24 -0.30
N HIS A 176 -17.18 24.28 0.46
CA HIS A 176 -16.73 24.56 1.82
C HIS A 176 -15.46 25.43 1.74
N SER A 177 -15.46 26.53 2.48
CA SER A 177 -14.32 27.40 2.70
C SER A 177 -13.14 26.61 3.30
N ALA A 178 -12.16 26.27 2.46
CA ALA A 178 -10.94 25.60 2.89
C ALA A 178 -10.08 26.56 3.74
N GLY A 179 -10.17 26.43 5.06
CA GLY A 179 -9.27 27.11 5.99
C GLY A 179 -7.82 26.69 5.76
N MET A 180 -6.88 27.63 5.90
CA MET A 180 -5.45 27.33 5.87
C MET A 180 -5.10 26.41 7.06
N ASN A 181 -4.35 25.33 6.79
CA ASN A 181 -3.81 24.47 7.86
C ASN A 181 -2.91 25.30 8.78
N THR A 182 -3.13 25.19 10.08
CA THR A 182 -2.29 25.85 11.10
C THR A 182 -0.95 25.13 11.25
N HIS A 183 0.08 25.85 11.67
CA HIS A 183 1.41 25.28 11.93
C HIS A 183 1.36 24.11 12.92
N SER A 184 0.56 24.20 13.98
CA SER A 184 0.34 23.12 14.95
C SER A 184 -0.24 21.84 14.32
N GLN A 185 -1.16 21.97 13.35
CA GLN A 185 -1.71 20.83 12.62
C GLN A 185 -0.65 20.14 11.75
N LEU A 186 0.23 20.92 11.11
CA LEU A 186 1.33 20.39 10.29
C LEU A 186 2.36 19.65 11.15
N VAL A 187 2.77 20.24 12.27
CA VAL A 187 3.69 19.61 13.25
C VAL A 187 3.08 18.31 13.79
N GLY A 188 1.80 18.32 14.16
CA GLY A 188 1.10 17.12 14.64
C GLY A 188 1.05 15.99 13.60
N ALA A 189 0.78 16.34 12.34
CA ALA A 189 0.77 15.37 11.23
C ALA A 189 2.17 14.79 10.97
N LEU A 190 3.21 15.63 10.95
CA LEU A 190 4.60 15.18 10.79
C LEU A 190 5.02 14.22 11.90
N VAL A 191 4.80 14.59 13.16
CA VAL A 191 5.12 13.74 14.32
C VAL A 191 4.39 12.41 14.25
N LYS A 192 3.12 12.41 13.84
CA LYS A 192 2.33 11.18 13.66
C LYS A 192 2.94 10.28 12.59
N GLY A 193 3.38 10.83 11.46
CA GLY A 193 4.12 10.11 10.42
C GLY A 193 5.44 9.51 10.92
N MET A 194 6.24 10.31 11.63
CA MET A 194 7.53 9.87 12.20
C MET A 194 7.35 8.71 13.17
N ARG A 195 6.38 8.79 14.09
CA ARG A 195 6.06 7.71 15.03
C ARG A 195 5.64 6.42 14.33
N ARG A 196 4.98 6.52 13.17
CA ARG A 196 4.61 5.35 12.36
C ARG A 196 5.85 4.62 11.85
N ALA A 197 6.83 5.36 11.32
CA ALA A 197 8.11 4.80 10.87
C ALA A 197 8.90 4.16 12.02
N GLU A 198 8.97 4.81 13.18
CA GLU A 198 9.64 4.26 14.37
C GLU A 198 8.95 2.97 14.86
N SER A 199 7.62 2.96 14.85
CA SER A 199 6.82 1.79 15.24
C SER A 199 7.07 0.61 14.29
N ALA A 200 7.09 0.86 12.99
CA ALA A 200 7.41 -0.15 11.97
C ALA A 200 8.83 -0.71 12.15
N ARG A 201 9.81 0.16 12.42
CA ARG A 201 11.20 -0.26 12.68
C ARG A 201 11.32 -1.10 13.95
N THR A 202 10.66 -0.68 15.03
CA THR A 202 10.66 -1.42 16.31
C THR A 202 10.07 -2.82 16.14
N ALA A 203 8.98 -2.93 15.37
CA ALA A 203 8.39 -4.23 15.03
C ALA A 203 9.36 -5.11 14.20
N SER A 204 10.08 -4.52 13.25
CA SER A 204 11.05 -5.22 12.39
C SER A 204 12.31 -5.71 13.16
N ILE A 205 12.81 -4.92 14.11
CA ILE A 205 13.95 -5.29 14.97
C ILE A 205 13.56 -6.39 15.97
N ALA A 206 12.39 -6.26 16.61
CA ALA A 206 11.86 -7.29 17.50
C ALA A 206 11.62 -8.63 16.78
N TYR A 207 11.40 -8.59 15.47
CA TYR A 207 11.28 -9.77 14.62
C TYR A 207 12.62 -10.44 14.29
N SER A 208 13.72 -9.68 14.23
CA SER A 208 15.04 -10.16 13.76
C SER A 208 16.00 -10.55 14.89
N ALA A 209 15.85 -9.99 16.10
CA ALA A 209 16.68 -10.35 17.24
C ALA A 209 15.81 -10.75 18.44
N GLY A 210 15.92 -12.01 18.87
CA GLY A 210 15.48 -12.39 20.21
C GLY A 210 16.30 -11.59 21.23
N LEU A 211 15.68 -10.55 21.78
CA LEU A 211 16.24 -9.67 22.82
C LEU A 211 17.58 -8.99 22.43
N ALA A 212 17.56 -8.07 21.47
CA ALA A 212 18.63 -7.09 21.32
C ALA A 212 18.10 -5.66 21.56
N GLU A 213 18.93 -4.87 22.22
CA GLU A 213 18.69 -3.58 22.87
C GLU A 213 17.92 -2.58 21.98
N GLN A 214 16.84 -2.02 22.53
CA GLN A 214 16.03 -0.97 21.89
C GLN A 214 16.85 0.31 21.76
N THR A 215 17.60 0.46 20.67
CA THR A 215 18.12 1.78 20.30
C THR A 215 16.95 2.59 19.74
N ARG A 216 16.17 3.27 20.60
CA ARG A 216 15.28 4.35 20.17
C ARG A 216 16.17 5.42 19.57
N ILE A 217 16.14 5.55 18.25
CA ILE A 217 16.70 6.71 17.59
C ILE A 217 15.66 7.80 17.86
N GLY A 218 15.87 8.67 18.85
CA GLY A 218 14.83 9.55 19.41
C GLY A 218 14.39 10.69 18.48
N PHE A 219 13.84 10.36 17.30
CA PHE A 219 13.42 11.32 16.27
C PHE A 219 11.92 11.20 16.02
N ALA A 220 11.13 12.02 16.72
CA ALA A 220 9.70 12.23 16.50
C ALA A 220 9.21 13.40 17.37
N THR A 221 10.04 14.41 17.57
CA THR A 221 9.72 15.57 18.42
C THR A 221 9.11 16.70 17.59
N ALA A 222 8.51 17.69 18.26
CA ALA A 222 8.06 18.91 17.60
C ALA A 222 9.22 19.63 16.90
N ASP A 223 10.38 19.72 17.57
CA ASP A 223 11.60 20.32 17.01
C ASP A 223 12.08 19.60 15.74
N ASP A 224 11.94 18.28 15.67
CA ASP A 224 12.29 17.53 14.46
C ASP A 224 11.28 17.78 13.33
N ALA A 225 10.00 17.91 13.65
CA ALA A 225 8.98 18.28 12.68
C ALA A 225 9.22 19.70 12.12
N ASP A 226 9.65 20.65 12.95
CA ASP A 226 9.99 22.00 12.51
C ASP A 226 11.18 22.00 11.53
N LYS A 227 12.23 21.20 11.81
CA LYS A 227 13.33 21.00 10.86
C LYS A 227 12.86 20.42 9.52
N VAL A 228 11.83 19.55 9.52
CA VAL A 228 11.25 19.02 8.28
C VAL A 228 10.51 20.10 7.49
N LEU A 229 9.73 20.93 8.18
CA LEU A 229 9.05 22.06 7.55
C LEU A 229 10.06 23.02 6.91
N GLU A 230 11.14 23.34 7.60
CA GLU A 230 12.23 24.18 7.09
C GLU A 230 12.96 23.51 5.90
N MET A 231 13.27 22.22 6.00
CA MET A 231 14.01 21.48 4.97
C MET A 231 13.32 21.49 3.61
N PHE A 232 11.99 21.34 3.59
CA PHE A 232 11.21 21.31 2.35
C PHE A 232 10.70 22.68 1.92
N ALA A 233 10.40 23.56 2.90
CA ALA A 233 9.86 24.90 2.70
C ALA A 233 8.69 24.88 1.70
N LEU A 234 7.67 24.06 2.00
CA LEU A 234 6.51 23.90 1.12
C LEU A 234 5.65 25.16 1.12
N GLU A 235 5.28 25.63 -0.06
CA GLU A 235 4.37 26.76 -0.22
C GLU A 235 2.96 26.41 0.27
N PRO A 236 2.15 27.39 0.73
CA PRO A 236 0.78 27.12 1.19
C PRO A 236 -0.10 26.41 0.15
N ALA A 237 0.13 26.66 -1.14
CA ALA A 237 -0.55 25.96 -2.23
C ALA A 237 -0.15 24.48 -2.30
N GLN A 238 1.15 24.19 -2.16
CA GLN A 238 1.66 22.83 -2.11
C GLN A 238 1.10 22.10 -0.88
N ILE A 239 1.09 22.73 0.30
CA ILE A 239 0.52 22.13 1.52
C ILE A 239 -0.97 21.80 1.36
N ARG A 240 -1.74 22.63 0.63
CA ARG A 240 -3.15 22.34 0.35
C ARG A 240 -3.33 21.13 -0.57
N GLU A 241 -2.53 21.05 -1.62
CA GLU A 241 -2.53 19.90 -2.55
C GLU A 241 -2.06 18.61 -1.85
N PHE A 242 -1.08 18.75 -0.97
CA PHE A 242 -0.50 17.65 -0.21
C PHE A 242 -1.47 17.10 0.85
N GLY A 243 -2.27 17.97 1.45
CA GLY A 243 -3.19 17.64 2.53
C GLY A 243 -2.47 17.13 3.80
N LEU A 244 -3.21 16.98 4.90
CA LEU A 244 -2.63 16.47 6.15
C LEU A 244 -2.12 15.02 6.02
N ILE A 245 -2.74 14.22 5.16
CA ILE A 245 -2.28 12.85 4.88
C ILE A 245 -0.91 12.86 4.21
N GLY A 246 -0.69 13.70 3.18
CA GLY A 246 0.63 13.83 2.57
C GLY A 246 1.68 14.35 3.55
N VAL A 247 1.30 15.25 4.46
CA VAL A 247 2.18 15.71 5.55
C VAL A 247 2.55 14.58 6.51
N GLU A 248 1.62 13.67 6.86
CA GLU A 248 1.96 12.46 7.61
C GLU A 248 2.93 11.56 6.84
N GLU A 249 2.69 11.34 5.54
CA GLU A 249 3.60 10.56 4.68
C GLU A 249 4.99 11.19 4.59
N LEU A 250 5.09 12.52 4.63
CA LEU A 250 6.36 13.25 4.67
C LEU A 250 7.12 12.99 5.96
N GLY A 251 6.45 13.08 7.11
CA GLY A 251 7.05 12.74 8.39
C GLY A 251 7.60 11.31 8.41
N GLU A 252 6.85 10.37 7.84
CA GLU A 252 7.26 8.97 7.73
C GLU A 252 8.49 8.80 6.83
N ALA A 253 8.48 9.40 5.63
CA ALA A 253 9.59 9.31 4.67
C ALA A 253 10.89 9.90 5.24
N VAL A 254 10.81 11.05 5.93
CA VAL A 254 11.98 11.66 6.55
C VAL A 254 12.51 10.83 7.71
N CYS A 255 11.64 10.25 8.54
CA CYS A 255 12.07 9.36 9.62
C CYS A 255 12.83 8.13 9.09
N HIS A 256 12.36 7.52 7.98
CA HIS A 256 13.11 6.47 7.30
C HIS A 256 14.47 6.96 6.79
N ALA A 257 14.52 8.15 6.18
CA ALA A 257 15.78 8.74 5.72
C ALA A 257 16.76 9.02 6.88
N TRP A 258 16.29 9.50 8.04
CA TRP A 258 17.10 9.63 9.25
C TRP A 258 17.64 8.29 9.73
N SER A 259 16.80 7.26 9.75
CA SER A 259 17.24 5.90 10.10
C SER A 259 18.33 5.39 9.14
N ILE A 260 18.21 5.63 7.83
CA ILE A 260 19.21 5.25 6.83
C ILE A 260 20.53 5.98 7.07
N ASN A 261 20.47 7.26 7.43
CA ASN A 261 21.62 8.15 7.54
C ASN A 261 22.10 8.37 8.99
N ALA A 262 21.75 7.46 9.91
CA ALA A 262 22.17 7.51 11.32
C ALA A 262 21.84 8.82 12.05
N GLY A 263 20.76 9.51 11.66
CA GLY A 263 20.35 10.78 12.26
C GLY A 263 21.09 12.02 11.75
N GLU A 264 22.06 11.89 10.86
CA GLU A 264 22.82 13.03 10.33
C GLU A 264 21.95 13.87 9.38
N LEU A 265 21.53 15.06 9.83
CA LEU A 265 20.61 15.93 9.10
C LEU A 265 21.12 16.30 7.70
N GLU A 266 22.41 16.62 7.55
CA GLU A 266 22.98 16.96 6.25
C GLU A 266 22.88 15.80 5.26
N ARG A 267 23.12 14.57 5.72
CA ARG A 267 22.97 13.37 4.89
C ARG A 267 21.51 13.09 4.54
N VAL A 268 20.58 13.38 5.43
CA VAL A 268 19.14 13.31 5.13
C VAL A 268 18.74 14.32 4.06
N VAL A 269 19.19 15.57 4.20
CA VAL A 269 18.96 16.61 3.18
C VAL A 269 19.53 16.17 1.83
N GLN A 270 20.77 15.65 1.81
CA GLN A 270 21.38 15.11 0.61
C GLN A 270 20.61 13.90 0.05
N TRP A 271 20.07 13.03 0.91
CA TRP A 271 19.27 11.89 0.47
C TRP A 271 18.04 12.32 -0.33
N PHE A 272 17.38 13.43 0.06
CA PHE A 272 16.24 13.99 -0.67
C PHE A 272 16.61 14.85 -1.89
N ARG A 273 17.84 15.37 -1.93
CA ARG A 273 18.36 16.24 -3.00
C ARG A 273 19.27 15.51 -4.00
N ALA A 274 19.63 14.26 -3.75
CA ALA A 274 20.37 13.45 -4.70
C ALA A 274 19.45 13.05 -5.88
N PRO A 275 19.95 13.08 -7.12
CA PRO A 275 19.20 12.55 -8.26
C PRO A 275 19.05 11.03 -8.13
N ARG A 276 17.88 10.51 -8.46
CA ARG A 276 17.55 9.08 -8.30
C ARG A 276 17.29 8.43 -9.65
N VAL A 277 17.92 7.29 -9.90
CA VAL A 277 17.69 6.52 -11.14
C VAL A 277 16.26 5.98 -11.19
N GLU A 278 15.71 5.64 -10.02
CA GLU A 278 14.33 5.21 -9.78
C GLU A 278 13.32 6.27 -10.23
N PHE A 279 13.74 7.54 -10.27
CA PHE A 279 12.93 8.69 -10.66
C PHE A 279 13.48 9.41 -11.90
N VAL A 280 14.22 8.70 -12.75
CA VAL A 280 14.75 9.22 -14.02
C VAL A 280 15.59 10.49 -13.81
N GLY A 281 16.45 10.46 -12.79
CA GLY A 281 17.36 11.56 -12.44
C GLY A 281 16.72 12.67 -11.62
N LYS A 282 15.41 12.63 -11.34
CA LYS A 282 14.74 13.63 -10.51
C LYS A 282 15.12 13.51 -9.03
N HIS A 283 14.97 14.61 -8.31
CA HIS A 283 15.17 14.66 -6.87
C HIS A 283 13.89 14.26 -6.13
N CYS A 284 14.02 13.57 -4.99
CA CYS A 284 12.86 13.25 -4.15
C CYS A 284 12.14 14.52 -3.67
N SER A 285 12.91 15.57 -3.37
CA SER A 285 12.35 16.87 -2.97
C SER A 285 11.53 17.55 -4.07
N GLU A 286 11.84 17.33 -5.35
CA GLU A 286 11.02 17.82 -6.47
C GLU A 286 9.71 17.07 -6.57
N LEU A 287 9.74 15.75 -6.40
CA LEU A 287 8.53 14.92 -6.40
C LEU A 287 7.60 15.30 -5.24
N ILE A 288 8.15 15.51 -4.04
CA ILE A 288 7.38 15.94 -2.86
C ILE A 288 6.71 17.29 -3.11
N ARG A 289 7.45 18.27 -3.66
CA ARG A 289 6.91 19.60 -4.02
C ARG A 289 5.82 19.56 -5.11
N ALA A 290 5.83 18.52 -5.93
CA ALA A 290 4.80 18.27 -6.95
C ALA A 290 3.63 17.39 -6.44
N GLY A 291 3.51 17.19 -5.12
CA GLY A 291 2.45 16.36 -4.53
C GLY A 291 2.64 14.85 -4.69
N ARG A 292 3.79 14.41 -5.21
CA ARG A 292 4.08 13.00 -5.56
C ARG A 292 4.92 12.30 -4.51
N ILE A 293 4.47 12.32 -3.25
CA ILE A 293 5.22 11.72 -2.15
C ILE A 293 5.17 10.19 -2.11
N GLY A 294 4.06 9.57 -2.56
CA GLY A 294 3.87 8.12 -2.50
C GLY A 294 5.07 7.29 -2.99
N PRO A 295 5.61 7.52 -4.20
CA PRO A 295 6.80 6.83 -4.69
C PRO A 295 8.05 7.02 -3.83
N VAL A 296 8.24 8.22 -3.27
CA VAL A 296 9.38 8.54 -2.40
C VAL A 296 9.27 7.78 -1.08
N LEU A 297 8.07 7.72 -0.49
CA LEU A 297 7.82 6.96 0.74
C LEU A 297 8.03 5.46 0.55
N THR A 298 7.54 4.89 -0.56
CA THR A 298 7.78 3.47 -0.90
C THR A 298 9.27 3.16 -0.96
N MET A 299 10.05 3.96 -1.69
CA MET A 299 11.51 3.80 -1.77
C MET A 299 12.18 3.95 -0.39
N ALA A 300 11.76 4.93 0.42
CA ALA A 300 12.34 5.14 1.75
C ALA A 300 12.14 3.92 2.67
N ARG A 301 10.94 3.31 2.63
CA ARG A 301 10.62 2.08 3.38
C ARG A 301 11.51 0.92 2.93
N GLU A 302 11.66 0.71 1.62
CA GLU A 302 12.50 -0.37 1.06
C GLU A 302 13.96 -0.20 1.46
N HIS A 303 14.52 1.00 1.32
CA HIS A 303 15.90 1.29 1.69
C HIS A 303 16.14 1.12 3.20
N ALA A 304 15.18 1.52 4.04
CA ALA A 304 15.28 1.33 5.48
C ALA A 304 15.31 -0.15 5.87
N LEU A 305 14.56 -1.01 5.19
CA LEU A 305 14.57 -2.47 5.40
C LEU A 305 15.89 -3.12 5.01
N LEU A 306 16.52 -2.65 3.93
CA LEU A 306 17.79 -3.20 3.44
C LEU A 306 18.97 -2.93 4.38
N ARG A 307 18.93 -1.85 5.16
CA ARG A 307 19.99 -1.54 6.16
C ARG A 307 20.03 -2.52 7.34
N HIS A 308 18.94 -3.23 7.59
CA HIS A 308 18.79 -4.13 8.74
C HIS A 308 19.02 -5.61 8.39
N ARG A 309 19.46 -5.92 7.17
CA ARG A 309 19.97 -7.24 6.76
C ARG A 309 21.49 -7.23 6.71
#